data_AF-A0A6G1TYG7-F1
#
_entry.id   AF-A0A6G1TYG7-F1
#
_cell.length_a   1.000
_cell.length_b   1.000
_cell.length_c   1.000
_cell.angle_alpha   90.00
_cell.angle_beta   90.00
_cell.angle_gamma   90.00
#
_symmetry.space_group_name_H-M   'P 1'
#
loop_
_entity.id
_entity.type
_entity.pdbx_description
1 polymer ?
#
loop_
_entity_poly.entity_id
_entity_poly.type
_entity_poly.pdbx_seq_one_letter_code
_entity_poly.pdbx_strand_id
1 'polypeptide(L)'
;MIRSDKLIDKLVADLHFHHYLEITGDDLYGENRNVVVSNSKKEVIENYIDDVFIDFFFRTQNFSPLVIPRKFLENGEENNQGYNSEIILQLNKHHDRCVFVKYMSRIFAVNSLLAKEYADNYFVKSFLHLSRNYGPFWKVVVLMPNTPLGYEYDAYLSSLYGYRQSQSKPQFRAKEIEAFNKFYQGNWGSFNYNGLTTYGLLLMERRYGDYQKIKDSHLFGEYTLEDVLLLYALLVDKFVLTDNNITGFLAKSLSTNNMVLKMFAEFETANQDARLIESYICQRDLYLRFISPVKSKAVTYKIFGGGANQRVELQFFNQDVVISECNGNTLPLPFYYHRDINLID
;
A
#
# COMPACT_ATOMS: atom_id res chain seq x y z
N MET A 1 19.99 -0.93 -6.55
CA MET A 1 18.94 -0.81 -5.53
C MET A 1 17.79 0.00 -6.10
N ILE A 2 16.55 -0.38 -5.82
CA ILE A 2 15.38 0.28 -6.44
C ILE A 2 15.30 1.77 -6.09
N ARG A 3 15.67 2.13 -4.85
CA ARG A 3 15.85 3.52 -4.38
C ARG A 3 17.32 3.95 -4.44
N SER A 4 18.01 3.68 -5.54
CA SER A 4 19.42 4.10 -5.66
C SER A 4 19.55 5.63 -5.61
N ASP A 5 20.58 6.15 -4.94
CA ASP A 5 20.84 7.59 -4.89
C ASP A 5 20.94 8.18 -6.31
N LYS A 6 21.55 7.46 -7.25
CA LYS A 6 21.60 7.86 -8.67
C LYS A 6 20.22 8.10 -9.29
N LEU A 7 19.24 7.23 -9.01
CA LEU A 7 17.87 7.41 -9.51
C LEU A 7 17.20 8.58 -8.79
N ILE A 8 17.35 8.67 -7.47
CA ILE A 8 16.79 9.77 -6.67
C ILE A 8 17.32 11.11 -7.19
N ASP A 9 18.63 11.26 -7.36
CA ASP A 9 19.27 12.46 -7.89
C ASP A 9 18.75 12.83 -9.29
N LYS A 10 18.54 11.83 -10.15
CA LYS A 10 17.95 12.04 -11.49
C LYS A 10 16.55 12.64 -11.37
N LEU A 11 15.70 12.09 -10.50
CA LEU A 11 14.33 12.58 -10.28
C LEU A 11 14.30 13.94 -9.59
N VAL A 12 15.22 14.20 -8.67
CA VAL A 12 15.40 15.49 -8.01
C VAL A 12 15.81 16.57 -9.01
N ALA A 13 16.79 16.28 -9.86
CA ALA A 13 17.21 17.20 -10.92
C ALA A 13 16.06 17.50 -11.89
N ASP A 14 15.30 16.48 -12.30
CA ASP A 14 14.14 16.63 -13.17
C ASP A 14 13.07 17.54 -12.55
N LEU A 15 12.71 17.31 -11.29
CA LEU A 15 11.79 18.16 -10.53
C LEU A 15 12.28 19.61 -10.43
N HIS A 16 13.59 19.81 -10.31
CA HIS A 16 14.18 21.13 -10.21
C HIS A 16 14.15 21.91 -11.51
N PHE A 17 14.58 21.30 -12.61
CA PHE A 17 14.56 21.93 -13.92
C PHE A 17 13.15 22.26 -14.41
N HIS A 18 12.13 21.56 -13.89
CA HIS A 18 10.71 21.85 -14.16
C HIS A 18 10.03 22.68 -13.08
N HIS A 19 10.78 23.26 -12.13
CA HIS A 19 10.28 24.16 -11.08
C HIS A 19 9.24 23.55 -10.12
N TYR A 20 9.27 22.22 -9.93
CA TYR A 20 8.47 21.52 -8.90
C TYR A 20 9.22 21.35 -7.57
N LEU A 21 10.54 21.53 -7.58
CA LEU A 21 11.39 21.49 -6.41
C LEU A 21 12.52 22.52 -6.51
N GLU A 22 12.59 23.45 -5.56
CA GLU A 22 13.77 24.31 -5.45
C GLU A 22 14.88 23.56 -4.71
N ILE A 23 16.07 23.57 -5.28
CA ILE A 23 17.28 23.03 -4.67
C ILE A 23 18.13 24.22 -4.23
N THR A 24 18.62 24.16 -2.99
CA THR A 24 19.69 25.04 -2.51
C THR A 24 21.01 24.25 -2.56
N GLY A 25 21.92 24.59 -3.49
CA GLY A 25 23.24 23.97 -3.60
C GLY A 25 23.98 24.38 -4.88
N ASP A 26 25.31 24.51 -4.81
CA ASP A 26 26.13 25.22 -5.81
C ASP A 26 26.48 24.43 -7.08
N ASP A 27 26.19 23.12 -7.17
CA ASP A 27 26.59 22.36 -8.36
C ASP A 27 25.65 21.20 -8.71
N LEU A 28 24.79 21.42 -9.72
CA LEU A 28 23.94 20.38 -10.33
C LEU A 28 24.70 19.54 -11.39
N TYR A 29 25.92 19.95 -11.77
CA TYR A 29 26.65 19.40 -12.91
C TYR A 29 27.99 18.73 -12.55
N GLY A 30 28.44 18.79 -11.29
CA GLY A 30 29.66 18.14 -10.80
C GLY A 30 29.51 16.64 -10.45
N GLU A 31 30.63 15.90 -10.43
CA GLU A 31 30.68 14.47 -10.07
C GLU A 31 30.29 14.19 -8.60
N ASN A 32 30.35 15.20 -7.73
CA ASN A 32 29.91 15.14 -6.32
C ASN A 32 28.57 15.88 -6.14
N ARG A 33 27.48 15.20 -6.47
CA ARG A 33 26.10 15.72 -6.33
C ARG A 33 25.69 15.81 -4.87
N ASN A 34 25.98 16.94 -4.21
CA ASN A 34 25.38 17.26 -2.92
C ASN A 34 24.11 18.08 -3.13
N VAL A 35 23.09 17.44 -3.70
CA VAL A 35 21.78 18.07 -3.83
C VAL A 35 21.08 18.00 -2.48
N VAL A 36 21.00 19.14 -1.78
CA VAL A 36 20.34 19.20 -0.46
C VAL A 36 18.83 19.31 -0.66
N VAL A 37 18.15 18.16 -0.65
CA VAL A 37 16.68 18.07 -0.58
C VAL A 37 16.29 17.72 0.86
N SER A 38 15.23 18.34 1.38
CA SER A 38 14.75 17.99 2.73
C SER A 38 14.32 16.52 2.79
N ASN A 39 14.52 15.87 3.95
CA ASN A 39 14.12 14.47 4.15
C ASN A 39 12.66 14.21 3.76
N SER A 40 11.76 15.15 4.06
CA SER A 40 10.34 15.06 3.68
C SER A 40 10.10 15.01 2.17
N LYS A 41 10.90 15.73 1.38
CA LYS A 41 10.79 15.73 -0.09
C LYS A 41 11.44 14.49 -0.69
N LYS A 42 12.58 14.03 -0.14
CA LYS A 42 13.18 12.74 -0.49
C LYS A 42 12.20 11.59 -0.26
N GLU A 43 11.50 11.60 0.88
CA GLU A 43 10.50 10.59 1.22
C GLU A 43 9.34 10.53 0.20
N VAL A 44 8.89 11.68 -0.31
CA VAL A 44 7.87 11.75 -1.37
C VAL A 44 8.35 11.08 -2.67
N ILE A 45 9.60 11.30 -3.06
CA ILE A 45 10.21 10.68 -4.25
C ILE A 45 10.33 9.17 -4.04
N GLU A 46 10.82 8.74 -2.88
CA GLU A 46 10.91 7.32 -2.54
C GLU A 46 9.53 6.67 -2.53
N ASN A 47 8.49 7.34 -2.01
CA ASN A 47 7.12 6.85 -2.04
C ASN A 47 6.58 6.67 -3.46
N TYR A 48 6.98 7.54 -4.39
CA TYR A 48 6.67 7.42 -5.81
C TYR A 48 7.41 6.24 -6.45
N ILE A 49 8.72 6.09 -6.19
CA ILE A 49 9.50 4.92 -6.63
C ILE A 49 8.85 3.63 -6.13
N ASP A 50 8.39 3.63 -4.89
CA ASP A 50 7.70 2.49 -4.28
C ASP A 50 6.37 2.18 -4.96
N ASP A 51 5.60 3.21 -5.37
CA ASP A 51 4.37 3.02 -6.13
C ASP A 51 4.64 2.34 -7.47
N VAL A 52 5.66 2.81 -8.19
CA VAL A 52 6.08 2.25 -9.50
C VAL A 52 6.59 0.82 -9.34
N PHE A 53 7.39 0.55 -8.31
CA PHE A 53 7.95 -0.79 -8.07
C PHE A 53 6.88 -1.82 -7.70
N ILE A 54 5.90 -1.42 -6.86
CA ILE A 54 4.79 -2.29 -6.50
C ILE A 54 3.86 -2.50 -7.71
N ASP A 55 3.64 -1.48 -8.54
CA ASP A 55 2.92 -1.68 -9.81
C ASP A 55 3.64 -2.68 -10.72
N PHE A 56 4.97 -2.56 -10.84
CA PHE A 56 5.81 -3.48 -11.60
C PHE A 56 5.72 -4.93 -11.10
N PHE A 57 5.67 -5.14 -9.77
CA PHE A 57 5.38 -6.45 -9.17
C PHE A 57 4.07 -7.03 -9.69
N PHE A 58 2.98 -6.28 -9.54
CA PHE A 58 1.66 -6.76 -9.92
C PHE A 58 1.53 -7.04 -11.43
N ARG A 59 2.29 -6.33 -12.28
CA ARG A 59 2.28 -6.56 -13.73
C ARG A 59 3.05 -7.80 -14.16
N THR A 60 4.14 -8.10 -13.47
CA THR A 60 5.09 -9.16 -13.86
C THR A 60 4.79 -10.51 -13.24
N GLN A 61 4.11 -10.55 -12.10
CA GLN A 61 3.74 -11.81 -11.46
C GLN A 61 2.44 -12.36 -12.03
N ASN A 62 2.35 -13.69 -12.07
CA ASN A 62 1.14 -14.39 -12.51
C ASN A 62 0.24 -14.64 -11.29
N PHE A 63 -0.79 -13.81 -11.13
CA PHE A 63 -1.79 -14.01 -10.09
C PHE A 63 -2.92 -14.91 -10.59
N SER A 64 -3.33 -15.88 -9.78
CA SER A 64 -4.65 -16.49 -9.96
C SER A 64 -5.73 -15.39 -9.83
N PRO A 65 -6.85 -15.49 -10.55
CA PRO A 65 -7.94 -14.53 -10.39
C PRO A 65 -8.44 -14.50 -8.94
N LEU A 66 -8.60 -13.31 -8.38
CA LEU A 66 -9.19 -13.13 -7.06
C LEU A 66 -10.70 -13.02 -7.20
N VAL A 67 -11.44 -13.80 -6.41
CA VAL A 67 -12.90 -13.84 -6.51
C VAL A 67 -13.51 -13.16 -5.29
N ILE A 68 -14.38 -12.19 -5.48
CA ILE A 68 -15.22 -11.65 -4.41
C ILE A 68 -16.57 -12.37 -4.48
N PRO A 69 -16.87 -13.25 -3.51
CA PRO A 69 -18.14 -13.97 -3.47
C PRO A 69 -19.34 -13.05 -3.45
N ARG A 70 -20.40 -13.48 -4.13
CA ARG A 70 -21.70 -12.79 -4.12
C ARG A 70 -22.22 -12.47 -2.72
N LYS A 71 -21.98 -13.35 -1.74
CA LYS A 71 -22.43 -13.14 -0.35
C LYS A 71 -21.81 -11.94 0.34
N PHE A 72 -20.76 -11.35 -0.24
CA PHE A 72 -20.10 -10.14 0.23
C PHE A 72 -20.39 -8.91 -0.64
N LEU A 73 -21.27 -9.03 -1.64
CA LEU A 73 -21.73 -7.94 -2.50
C LEU A 73 -23.07 -7.41 -1.97
N GLU A 74 -23.27 -6.09 -2.00
CA GLU A 74 -24.56 -5.49 -1.64
C GLU A 74 -25.56 -5.59 -2.81
N ASN A 75 -26.86 -5.68 -2.50
CA ASN A 75 -27.91 -5.68 -3.53
C ASN A 75 -27.84 -4.35 -4.31
N GLY A 76 -27.45 -4.40 -5.59
CA GLY A 76 -27.40 -3.21 -6.44
C GLY A 76 -26.01 -2.86 -7.00
N GLU A 77 -24.95 -3.59 -6.63
CA GLU A 77 -23.62 -3.38 -7.21
C GLU A 77 -23.57 -3.94 -8.64
N GLU A 78 -23.62 -3.05 -9.64
CA GLU A 78 -23.52 -3.40 -11.05
C GLU A 78 -22.12 -3.94 -11.36
N ASN A 79 -22.04 -5.22 -11.68
CA ASN A 79 -20.97 -5.79 -12.48
C ASN A 79 -21.23 -5.38 -13.95
N ASN A 80 -20.18 -5.18 -14.74
CA ASN A 80 -20.28 -5.11 -16.22
C ASN A 80 -20.88 -6.40 -16.86
N GLN A 81 -21.21 -7.41 -16.05
CA GLN A 81 -21.79 -8.70 -16.41
C GLN A 81 -23.25 -8.88 -15.90
N GLY A 82 -23.88 -7.81 -15.38
CA GLY A 82 -25.25 -7.84 -14.88
C GLY A 82 -25.39 -8.30 -13.42
N TYR A 83 -26.51 -7.94 -12.80
CA TYR A 83 -26.85 -8.32 -11.43
C TYR A 83 -26.80 -9.85 -11.25
N ASN A 84 -26.11 -10.33 -10.19
CA ASN A 84 -26.09 -11.70 -9.64
C ASN A 84 -24.83 -12.57 -9.84
N SER A 85 -23.73 -12.07 -10.40
CA SER A 85 -22.46 -12.83 -10.48
C SER A 85 -21.46 -12.40 -9.40
N GLU A 86 -20.57 -13.31 -9.01
CA GLU A 86 -19.33 -12.99 -8.27
C GLU A 86 -18.48 -11.96 -9.04
N ILE A 87 -17.60 -11.24 -8.35
CA ILE A 87 -16.65 -10.33 -9.02
C ILE A 87 -15.31 -11.03 -9.15
N ILE A 88 -14.86 -11.23 -10.39
CA ILE A 88 -13.56 -11.83 -10.71
C ILE A 88 -12.58 -10.70 -11.03
N LEU A 89 -11.50 -10.63 -10.27
CA LEU A 89 -10.49 -9.57 -10.34
C LEU A 89 -9.15 -10.13 -10.83
N GLN A 90 -8.59 -9.49 -11.85
CA GLN A 90 -7.25 -9.77 -12.37
C GLN A 90 -6.29 -8.74 -11.79
N LEU A 91 -5.53 -9.11 -10.74
CA LEU A 91 -4.68 -8.15 -10.00
C LEU A 91 -3.56 -7.53 -10.86
N ASN A 92 -3.24 -8.08 -12.03
CA ASN A 92 -2.38 -7.45 -13.01
C ASN A 92 -2.97 -6.14 -13.58
N LYS A 93 -4.30 -5.97 -13.55
CA LYS A 93 -5.00 -4.77 -14.03
C LYS A 93 -5.13 -3.73 -12.93
N HIS A 94 -4.79 -2.49 -13.25
CA HIS A 94 -4.89 -1.36 -12.31
C HIS A 94 -6.30 -1.18 -11.75
N HIS A 95 -7.31 -1.17 -12.63
CA HIS A 95 -8.70 -0.99 -12.23
C HIS A 95 -9.14 -2.06 -11.21
N ASP A 96 -8.83 -3.33 -11.48
CA ASP A 96 -9.20 -4.46 -10.62
C ASP A 96 -8.51 -4.38 -9.25
N ARG A 97 -7.27 -3.87 -9.15
CA ARG A 97 -6.63 -3.59 -7.86
C ARG A 97 -7.36 -2.49 -7.08
N CYS A 98 -7.79 -1.42 -7.75
CA CYS A 98 -8.61 -0.37 -7.12
C CYS A 98 -9.93 -0.95 -6.60
N VAL A 99 -10.59 -1.80 -7.39
CA VAL A 99 -11.82 -2.51 -6.99
C VAL A 99 -11.55 -3.42 -5.79
N PHE A 100 -10.50 -4.24 -5.84
CA PHE A 100 -10.08 -5.11 -4.74
C PHE A 100 -9.95 -4.34 -3.42
N VAL A 101 -9.16 -3.26 -3.40
CA VAL A 101 -8.95 -2.44 -2.21
C VAL A 101 -10.26 -1.83 -1.70
N LYS A 102 -11.12 -1.32 -2.58
CA LYS A 102 -12.45 -0.79 -2.22
C LYS A 102 -13.28 -1.85 -1.49
N TYR A 103 -13.38 -3.05 -2.07
CA TYR A 103 -14.17 -4.13 -1.49
C TYR A 103 -13.59 -4.66 -0.19
N MET A 104 -12.27 -4.86 -0.10
CA MET A 104 -11.65 -5.33 1.14
C MET A 104 -11.93 -4.40 2.31
N SER A 105 -11.85 -3.08 2.10
CA SER A 105 -12.20 -2.12 3.13
C SER A 105 -13.67 -2.21 3.56
N ARG A 106 -14.60 -2.48 2.64
CA ARG A 106 -16.03 -2.65 2.96
C ARG A 106 -16.33 -3.97 3.66
N ILE A 107 -15.71 -5.06 3.20
CA ILE A 107 -15.89 -6.41 3.74
C ILE A 107 -15.40 -6.49 5.19
N PHE A 108 -14.40 -5.70 5.56
CA PHE A 108 -13.93 -5.61 6.95
C PHE A 108 -14.58 -4.48 7.77
N ALA A 109 -15.59 -3.79 7.22
CA ALA A 109 -16.32 -2.72 7.90
C ALA A 109 -17.09 -3.19 9.14
N VAL A 110 -17.35 -2.25 10.05
CA VAL A 110 -18.22 -2.51 11.21
C VAL A 110 -19.62 -2.88 10.69
N ASN A 111 -20.16 -4.01 11.14
CA ASN A 111 -21.41 -4.63 10.65
C ASN A 111 -21.37 -5.17 9.21
N SER A 112 -20.18 -5.45 8.68
CA SER A 112 -20.03 -6.05 7.36
C SER A 112 -20.67 -7.44 7.25
N LEU A 113 -20.86 -7.89 6.01
CA LEU A 113 -21.28 -9.25 5.69
C LEU A 113 -20.30 -10.30 6.25
N LEU A 114 -18.99 -9.97 6.32
CA LEU A 114 -17.99 -10.83 6.96
C LEU A 114 -18.20 -10.92 8.48
N ALA A 115 -18.56 -9.81 9.14
CA ALA A 115 -18.86 -9.81 10.57
C ALA A 115 -20.15 -10.58 10.89
N LYS A 116 -21.06 -10.75 9.92
CA LYS A 116 -22.23 -11.64 10.03
C LYS A 116 -21.86 -13.10 9.85
N GLU A 117 -21.03 -13.40 8.84
CA GLU A 117 -20.50 -14.75 8.58
C GLU A 117 -19.72 -15.28 9.80
N TYR A 118 -18.91 -14.42 10.42
CA TYR A 118 -18.08 -14.74 11.57
C TYR A 118 -18.54 -13.98 12.83
N ALA A 119 -19.80 -14.16 13.22
CA ALA A 119 -20.43 -13.43 14.32
C ALA A 119 -19.67 -13.53 15.65
N ASP A 120 -19.03 -14.66 15.96
CA ASP A 120 -18.30 -14.84 17.23
C ASP A 120 -16.80 -14.56 17.12
N ASN A 121 -16.31 -14.22 15.92
CA ASN A 121 -14.90 -13.97 15.66
C ASN A 121 -14.54 -12.51 15.95
N TYR A 122 -13.72 -12.29 16.97
CA TYR A 122 -13.28 -10.96 17.35
C TYR A 122 -12.34 -10.32 16.34
N PHE A 123 -11.49 -11.10 15.65
CA PHE A 123 -10.55 -10.57 14.68
C PHE A 123 -11.25 -9.73 13.60
N VAL A 124 -12.30 -10.26 12.98
CA VAL A 124 -13.07 -9.54 11.94
C VAL A 124 -13.67 -8.24 12.46
N LYS A 125 -13.99 -8.17 13.75
CA LYS A 125 -14.61 -7.00 14.41
C LYS A 125 -13.59 -6.05 15.05
N SER A 126 -12.30 -6.38 14.97
CA SER A 126 -11.25 -5.70 15.74
C SER A 126 -10.51 -4.61 14.97
N PHE A 127 -11.10 -4.09 13.89
CA PHE A 127 -10.50 -3.07 13.04
C PHE A 127 -11.26 -1.75 13.04
N LEU A 128 -10.52 -0.67 13.24
CA LEU A 128 -10.90 0.69 12.93
C LEU A 128 -10.66 0.98 11.45
N HIS A 129 -11.53 1.80 10.89
CA HIS A 129 -11.53 2.18 9.48
C HIS A 129 -11.05 3.62 9.39
N LEU A 130 -9.84 3.82 8.87
CA LEU A 130 -9.23 5.14 8.77
C LEU A 130 -9.04 5.54 7.33
N SER A 131 -9.43 6.77 6.98
CA SER A 131 -9.11 7.32 5.66
C SER A 131 -7.63 7.68 5.58
N ARG A 132 -6.92 7.15 4.59
CA ARG A 132 -5.55 7.51 4.23
C ARG A 132 -5.52 8.10 2.83
N ASN A 133 -4.77 9.19 2.67
CA ASN A 133 -4.59 9.85 1.39
C ASN A 133 -3.28 9.40 0.73
N TYR A 134 -3.32 9.07 -0.55
CA TYR A 134 -2.16 8.71 -1.39
C TYR A 134 -1.70 9.86 -2.29
N GLY A 135 -2.05 11.08 -1.87
CA GLY A 135 -1.91 12.31 -2.61
C GLY A 135 -3.16 13.16 -2.43
N PRO A 136 -3.30 14.23 -3.20
CA PRO A 136 -4.39 15.18 -3.00
C PRO A 136 -5.77 14.68 -3.43
N PHE A 137 -5.83 13.72 -4.35
CA PHE A 137 -7.08 13.25 -4.97
C PHE A 137 -7.45 11.82 -4.57
N TRP A 138 -6.47 11.03 -4.15
CA TRP A 138 -6.60 9.60 -3.95
C TRP A 138 -6.73 9.26 -2.48
N LYS A 139 -7.76 8.49 -2.15
CA LYS A 139 -8.08 8.09 -0.79
C LYS A 139 -8.42 6.61 -0.72
N VAL A 140 -8.07 6.02 0.42
CA VAL A 140 -8.35 4.62 0.73
C VAL A 140 -8.73 4.51 2.20
N VAL A 141 -9.56 3.54 2.54
CA VAL A 141 -9.79 3.17 3.93
C VAL A 141 -8.75 2.12 4.30
N VAL A 142 -7.99 2.31 5.36
CA VAL A 142 -7.03 1.33 5.89
C VAL A 142 -7.61 0.64 7.12
N LEU A 143 -7.22 -0.62 7.32
CA LEU A 143 -7.61 -1.40 8.50
C LEU A 143 -6.56 -1.19 9.59
N MET A 144 -6.96 -0.56 10.68
CA MET A 144 -6.12 -0.35 11.86
C MET A 144 -6.66 -1.19 13.02
N PRO A 145 -5.85 -2.02 13.68
CA PRO A 145 -6.29 -2.72 14.89
C PRO A 145 -6.88 -1.75 15.93
N ASN A 146 -8.04 -2.07 16.50
CA ASN A 146 -8.76 -1.22 17.45
C ASN A 146 -8.14 -1.19 18.87
N THR A 147 -7.18 -2.07 19.12
CA THR A 147 -6.26 -2.00 20.25
C THR A 147 -4.85 -2.01 19.69
N PRO A 148 -3.93 -1.19 20.24
CA PRO A 148 -2.54 -1.18 19.81
C PRO A 148 -1.97 -2.58 19.82
N LEU A 149 -1.08 -2.88 18.89
CA LEU A 149 -0.47 -4.20 18.81
C LEU A 149 0.61 -4.43 19.87
N GLY A 150 0.87 -3.45 20.75
CA GLY A 150 1.99 -3.40 21.68
C GLY A 150 3.11 -2.47 21.18
N TYR A 151 4.29 -2.53 21.82
CA TYR A 151 5.51 -1.82 21.41
C TYR A 151 6.56 -2.78 20.81
N GLU A 152 6.14 -3.90 20.20
CA GLU A 152 7.05 -4.95 19.74
C GLU A 152 7.83 -4.54 18.51
N TYR A 153 7.23 -3.78 17.59
CA TYR A 153 7.98 -3.25 16.46
C TYR A 153 8.98 -2.17 16.93
N ASP A 154 8.60 -1.32 17.88
CA ASP A 154 9.53 -0.41 18.53
C ASP A 154 10.68 -1.16 19.25
N ALA A 155 10.40 -2.29 19.90
CA ALA A 155 11.41 -3.14 20.53
C ALA A 155 12.35 -3.77 19.48
N TYR A 156 11.80 -4.21 18.33
CA TYR A 156 12.58 -4.70 17.20
C TYR A 156 13.53 -3.63 16.67
N LEU A 157 13.03 -2.42 16.40
CA LEU A 157 13.85 -1.29 15.96
C LEU A 157 14.93 -0.95 17.00
N SER A 158 14.57 -0.95 18.28
CA SER A 158 15.51 -0.69 19.38
C SER A 158 16.61 -1.75 19.44
N SER A 159 16.32 -3.01 19.11
CA SER A 159 17.31 -4.08 19.06
C SER A 159 18.30 -3.93 17.90
N LEU A 160 17.88 -3.33 16.80
CA LEU A 160 18.72 -3.12 15.60
C LEU A 160 19.55 -1.84 15.67
N TYR A 161 18.96 -0.75 16.16
CA TYR A 161 19.51 0.60 16.04
C TYR A 161 19.79 1.28 17.39
N GLY A 162 19.45 0.62 18.51
CA GLY A 162 19.41 1.25 19.83
C GLY A 162 18.23 2.22 19.99
N TYR A 163 18.17 2.95 21.10
CA TYR A 163 17.09 3.92 21.42
C TYR A 163 16.97 5.11 20.44
N ARG A 164 17.81 5.17 19.39
CA ARG A 164 17.72 6.20 18.35
C ARG A 164 17.01 5.60 17.14
N GLN A 165 15.74 5.93 17.00
CA GLN A 165 14.87 5.51 15.90
C GLN A 165 15.48 5.93 14.56
N SER A 166 16.17 5.01 13.88
CA SER A 166 16.53 5.19 12.48
C SER A 166 15.24 5.05 11.65
N GLN A 167 14.71 6.19 11.21
CA GLN A 167 13.56 6.29 10.29
C GLN A 167 13.91 5.89 8.85
N SER A 168 14.83 4.93 8.67
CA SER A 168 15.21 4.47 7.33
C SER A 168 14.15 3.50 6.82
N LYS A 169 13.57 3.78 5.65
CA LYS A 169 12.69 2.82 4.97
C LYS A 169 13.47 1.53 4.69
N PRO A 170 12.89 0.34 4.93
CA PRO A 170 13.57 -0.91 4.67
C PRO A 170 13.95 -1.00 3.19
N GLN A 171 15.17 -1.45 2.94
CA GLN A 171 15.61 -1.79 1.59
C GLN A 171 14.82 -2.97 1.02
N PHE A 172 14.57 -3.98 1.85
CA PHE A 172 13.81 -5.18 1.51
C PHE A 172 12.66 -5.33 2.50
N ARG A 173 11.43 -5.04 2.07
CA ARG A 173 10.26 -5.06 2.94
C ARG A 173 9.87 -6.47 3.34
N ALA A 174 9.93 -7.42 2.40
CA ALA A 174 9.56 -8.80 2.71
C ALA A 174 10.52 -9.39 3.74
N LYS A 175 11.84 -9.16 3.54
CA LYS A 175 12.86 -9.62 4.50
C LYS A 175 12.73 -8.94 5.85
N GLU A 176 12.31 -7.67 5.88
CA GLU A 176 12.05 -6.99 7.16
C GLU A 176 10.84 -7.60 7.89
N ILE A 177 9.76 -7.91 7.18
CA ILE A 177 8.61 -8.65 7.74
C ILE A 177 9.05 -10.00 8.31
N GLU A 178 9.84 -10.78 7.56
CA GLU A 178 10.36 -12.08 8.01
C GLU A 178 11.29 -11.94 9.23
N ALA A 179 12.18 -10.95 9.21
CA ALA A 179 13.11 -10.68 10.30
C ALA A 179 12.35 -10.25 11.57
N PHE A 180 11.34 -9.40 11.42
CA PHE A 180 10.47 -8.99 12.52
C PHE A 180 9.65 -10.15 13.06
N ASN A 181 9.07 -11.00 12.20
CA ASN A 181 8.37 -12.21 12.62
C ASN A 181 9.30 -13.11 13.46
N LYS A 182 10.51 -13.38 12.97
CA LYS A 182 11.50 -14.19 13.68
C LYS A 182 11.90 -13.58 15.03
N PHE A 183 12.12 -12.27 15.07
CA PHE A 183 12.37 -11.54 16.31
C PHE A 183 11.21 -11.69 17.29
N TYR A 184 9.97 -11.49 16.83
CA TYR A 184 8.77 -11.62 17.64
C TYR A 184 8.63 -13.02 18.23
N GLN A 185 8.75 -14.07 17.41
CA GLN A 185 8.67 -15.46 17.88
C GLN A 185 9.76 -15.81 18.91
N GLY A 186 10.97 -15.28 18.74
CA GLY A 186 12.07 -15.48 19.70
C GLY A 186 11.92 -14.71 21.01
N ASN A 187 11.07 -13.68 21.05
CA ASN A 187 10.96 -12.75 22.19
C ASN A 187 9.54 -12.61 22.75
N TRP A 188 8.56 -13.39 22.27
CA TRP A 188 7.14 -13.31 22.65
C TRP A 188 6.90 -13.17 24.16
N GLY A 189 7.62 -13.93 25.00
CA GLY A 189 7.48 -13.89 26.47
C GLY A 189 8.20 -12.74 27.18
N SER A 190 8.91 -11.88 26.46
CA SER A 190 9.78 -10.83 27.00
C SER A 190 9.29 -9.40 26.71
N PHE A 191 8.23 -9.26 25.91
CA PHE A 191 7.68 -7.97 25.57
C PHE A 191 7.05 -7.29 26.77
N ASN A 192 7.36 -6.00 26.94
CA ASN A 192 6.82 -5.19 28.01
C ASN A 192 5.52 -4.52 27.56
N TYR A 193 4.43 -4.91 28.20
CA TYR A 193 3.09 -4.37 27.96
C TYR A 193 2.59 -3.46 29.09
N ASN A 194 3.47 -2.90 29.92
CA ASN A 194 3.12 -2.07 31.10
C ASN A 194 2.29 -0.82 30.77
N GLY A 195 2.10 -0.47 29.49
CA GLY A 195 1.21 0.60 29.03
C GLY A 195 -0.18 0.14 28.58
N LEU A 196 -0.47 -1.16 28.57
CA LEU A 196 -1.76 -1.72 28.17
C LEU A 196 -2.57 -2.15 29.40
N THR A 197 -3.88 -1.95 29.33
CA THR A 197 -4.80 -2.45 30.36
C THR A 197 -4.92 -3.98 30.26
N THR A 198 -5.26 -4.65 31.37
CA THR A 198 -5.59 -6.10 31.37
C THR A 198 -6.64 -6.44 30.30
N TYR A 199 -7.63 -5.58 30.14
CA TYR A 199 -8.65 -5.72 29.10
C TYR A 199 -8.05 -5.60 27.69
N GLY A 200 -7.15 -4.64 27.46
CA GLY A 200 -6.43 -4.49 26.19
C GLY A 200 -5.63 -5.73 25.80
N LEU A 201 -4.93 -6.33 26.77
CA LEU A 201 -4.19 -7.58 26.58
C LEU A 201 -5.11 -8.75 26.20
N LEU A 202 -6.22 -8.94 26.93
CA LEU A 202 -7.22 -9.95 26.60
C LEU A 202 -7.77 -9.79 25.18
N LEU A 203 -8.01 -8.56 24.73
CA LEU A 203 -8.49 -8.29 23.37
C LEU A 203 -7.41 -8.58 22.32
N MET A 204 -6.14 -8.32 22.60
CA MET A 204 -5.02 -8.69 21.70
C MET A 204 -4.91 -10.20 21.54
N GLU A 205 -4.91 -10.95 22.65
CA GLU A 205 -4.87 -12.41 22.64
C GLU A 205 -6.08 -13.01 21.91
N ARG A 206 -7.28 -12.46 22.18
CA ARG A 206 -8.50 -12.90 21.51
C ARG A 206 -8.45 -12.64 20.00
N ARG A 207 -7.95 -11.46 19.57
CA ARG A 207 -7.75 -11.14 18.15
C ARG A 207 -6.84 -12.16 17.50
N TYR A 208 -5.70 -12.44 18.12
CA TYR A 208 -4.75 -13.44 17.59
C TYR A 208 -5.37 -14.83 17.51
N GLY A 209 -5.99 -15.31 18.60
CA GLY A 209 -6.62 -16.64 18.63
C GLY A 209 -7.75 -16.78 17.61
N ASP A 210 -8.55 -15.73 17.41
CA ASP A 210 -9.63 -15.74 16.42
C ASP A 210 -9.13 -15.58 14.98
N TYR A 211 -8.01 -14.90 14.76
CA TYR A 211 -7.32 -14.87 13.47
C TYR A 211 -6.82 -16.26 13.07
N GLN A 212 -6.14 -16.96 13.99
CA GLN A 212 -5.61 -18.30 13.73
C GLN A 212 -6.68 -19.31 13.28
N LYS A 213 -7.93 -19.14 13.73
CA LYS A 213 -9.07 -20.00 13.33
C LYS A 213 -9.52 -19.81 11.88
N ILE A 214 -9.25 -18.64 11.28
CA ILE A 214 -9.82 -18.28 9.97
C ILE A 214 -8.77 -17.91 8.92
N LYS A 215 -7.49 -17.76 9.30
CA LYS A 215 -6.43 -17.30 8.41
C LYS A 215 -6.26 -18.16 7.15
N ASP A 216 -6.52 -19.46 7.27
CA ASP A 216 -6.40 -20.44 6.17
C ASP A 216 -7.72 -20.63 5.39
N SER A 217 -8.75 -19.81 5.66
CA SER A 217 -10.03 -19.90 4.97
C SER A 217 -9.95 -19.37 3.52
N HIS A 218 -10.47 -20.13 2.57
CA HIS A 218 -10.48 -19.81 1.15
C HIS A 218 -11.76 -19.06 0.75
N LEU A 219 -11.95 -17.87 1.33
CA LEU A 219 -13.14 -17.07 1.09
C LEU A 219 -13.14 -16.35 -0.26
N PHE A 220 -11.98 -16.17 -0.90
CA PHE A 220 -11.82 -15.29 -2.08
C PHE A 220 -11.24 -16.03 -3.29
N GLY A 221 -11.66 -17.28 -3.49
CA GLY A 221 -11.10 -18.18 -4.49
C GLY A 221 -9.95 -19.01 -3.93
N GLU A 222 -8.87 -19.14 -4.68
CA GLU A 222 -7.71 -19.98 -4.30
C GLU A 222 -6.85 -19.36 -3.17
N TYR A 223 -7.04 -18.07 -2.88
CA TYR A 223 -6.29 -17.37 -1.83
C TYR A 223 -6.84 -17.67 -0.44
N THR A 224 -5.96 -17.91 0.52
CA THR A 224 -6.32 -17.90 1.94
C THR A 224 -6.65 -16.47 2.40
N LEU A 225 -7.34 -16.34 3.54
CA LEU A 225 -7.59 -15.03 4.14
C LEU A 225 -6.28 -14.29 4.46
N GLU A 226 -5.24 -15.01 4.90
CA GLU A 226 -3.91 -14.44 5.14
C GLU A 226 -3.30 -13.87 3.84
N ASP A 227 -3.38 -14.60 2.73
CA ASP A 227 -2.91 -14.13 1.41
C ASP A 227 -3.64 -12.85 1.00
N VAL A 228 -4.96 -12.84 1.13
CA VAL A 228 -5.80 -11.68 0.78
C VAL A 228 -5.44 -10.46 1.64
N LEU A 229 -5.24 -10.65 2.95
CA LEU A 229 -4.84 -9.58 3.85
C LEU A 229 -3.43 -9.07 3.55
N LEU A 230 -2.50 -9.93 3.11
CA LEU A 230 -1.17 -9.52 2.67
C LEU A 230 -1.19 -8.77 1.34
N LEU A 231 -1.99 -9.20 0.36
CA LEU A 231 -2.19 -8.44 -0.90
C LEU A 231 -2.74 -7.06 -0.60
N TYR A 232 -3.70 -6.99 0.33
CA TYR A 232 -4.25 -5.73 0.80
C TYR A 232 -3.18 -4.87 1.49
N ALA A 233 -2.42 -5.44 2.44
CA ALA A 233 -1.33 -4.76 3.14
C ALA A 233 -0.21 -4.27 2.20
N LEU A 234 0.13 -5.03 1.16
CA LEU A 234 1.08 -4.61 0.14
C LEU A 234 0.57 -3.36 -0.61
N LEU A 235 -0.72 -3.31 -0.94
CA LEU A 235 -1.32 -2.15 -1.61
C LEU A 235 -1.49 -0.96 -0.66
N VAL A 236 -2.01 -1.16 0.55
CA VAL A 236 -2.41 -0.07 1.45
C VAL A 236 -1.37 0.33 2.47
N ASP A 237 -0.36 -0.47 2.75
CA ASP A 237 0.73 -0.12 3.67
C ASP A 237 2.10 -0.21 2.99
N LYS A 238 2.17 -0.74 1.76
CA LYS A 238 3.43 -0.98 1.04
C LYS A 238 4.40 -1.85 1.84
N PHE A 239 3.84 -2.76 2.65
CA PHE A 239 4.58 -3.58 3.62
C PHE A 239 5.48 -2.79 4.58
N VAL A 240 5.14 -1.53 4.87
CA VAL A 240 5.81 -0.75 5.91
C VAL A 240 5.31 -1.23 7.26
N LEU A 241 6.22 -1.71 8.12
CA LEU A 241 5.90 -2.16 9.46
C LEU A 241 5.67 -0.98 10.41
N THR A 242 4.60 -1.06 11.20
CA THR A 242 4.34 -0.20 12.36
C THR A 242 3.50 -0.98 13.39
N ASP A 243 3.46 -0.56 14.64
CA ASP A 243 2.57 -1.16 15.65
C ASP A 243 1.07 -0.78 15.47
N ASN A 244 0.76 0.06 14.47
CA ASN A 244 -0.57 0.65 14.28
C ASN A 244 -1.27 0.21 13.00
N ASN A 245 -0.64 -0.57 12.13
CA ASN A 245 -1.24 -0.97 10.86
C ASN A 245 -1.45 -2.48 10.75
N ILE A 246 -2.24 -2.90 9.75
CA ILE A 246 -2.52 -4.31 9.51
C ILE A 246 -1.23 -5.09 9.18
N THR A 247 -0.27 -4.45 8.50
CA THR A 247 1.04 -5.07 8.19
C THR A 247 1.76 -5.53 9.46
N GLY A 248 1.82 -4.69 10.50
CA GLY A 248 2.44 -5.07 11.78
C GLY A 248 1.72 -6.24 12.46
N PHE A 249 0.39 -6.29 12.40
CA PHE A 249 -0.39 -7.41 12.95
C PHE A 249 -0.10 -8.71 12.22
N LEU A 250 -0.16 -8.67 10.89
CA LEU A 250 0.11 -9.82 10.04
C LEU A 250 1.53 -10.29 10.32
N ALA A 251 2.52 -9.41 10.27
CA ALA A 251 3.92 -9.76 10.47
C ALA A 251 4.20 -10.52 11.77
N LYS A 252 3.54 -10.18 12.88
CA LYS A 252 3.62 -10.92 14.16
C LYS A 252 3.05 -12.34 14.05
N SER A 253 2.01 -12.51 13.23
CA SER A 253 1.12 -13.68 13.20
C SER A 253 1.30 -14.59 11.98
N LEU A 254 2.20 -14.22 11.05
CA LEU A 254 2.39 -14.89 9.78
C LEU A 254 2.76 -16.36 9.93
N SER A 255 2.18 -17.19 9.07
CA SER A 255 2.70 -18.51 8.80
C SER A 255 4.07 -18.42 8.10
N THR A 256 4.98 -19.35 8.43
CA THR A 256 6.37 -19.36 7.90
C THR A 256 6.46 -19.58 6.38
N ASN A 257 5.36 -19.92 5.71
CA ASN A 257 5.32 -20.27 4.28
C ASN A 257 4.21 -19.55 3.51
N ASN A 258 3.82 -18.33 3.91
CA ASN A 258 2.79 -17.60 3.19
C ASN A 258 3.18 -17.35 1.70
N MET A 259 2.27 -17.65 0.78
CA MET A 259 2.51 -17.60 -0.65
C MET A 259 2.79 -16.18 -1.15
N VAL A 260 1.97 -15.19 -0.74
CA VAL A 260 2.09 -13.80 -1.20
C VAL A 260 3.38 -13.16 -0.73
N LEU A 261 3.74 -13.36 0.55
CA LEU A 261 5.00 -12.85 1.08
C LEU A 261 6.19 -13.47 0.36
N LYS A 262 6.19 -14.79 0.17
CA LYS A 262 7.26 -15.50 -0.53
C LYS A 262 7.43 -15.00 -1.97
N MET A 263 6.33 -14.87 -2.70
CA MET A 263 6.33 -14.34 -4.07
C MET A 263 6.90 -12.92 -4.12
N PHE A 264 6.51 -12.05 -3.19
CA PHE A 264 7.06 -10.68 -3.12
C PHE A 264 8.53 -10.68 -2.69
N ALA A 265 8.97 -11.56 -1.78
CA ALA A 265 10.35 -11.68 -1.35
C ALA A 265 11.29 -12.12 -2.48
N GLU A 266 10.86 -13.11 -3.26
CA GLU A 266 11.57 -13.60 -4.45
C GLU A 266 11.66 -12.48 -5.50
N PHE A 267 10.54 -11.80 -5.77
CA PHE A 267 10.51 -10.67 -6.68
C PHE A 267 11.43 -9.53 -6.22
N GLU A 268 11.36 -9.10 -4.96
CA GLU A 268 12.15 -7.99 -4.43
C GLU A 268 13.65 -8.31 -4.44
N THR A 269 14.01 -9.58 -4.20
CA THR A 269 15.39 -10.06 -4.27
C THR A 269 15.91 -10.10 -5.71
N ALA A 270 15.07 -10.50 -6.67
CA ALA A 270 15.44 -10.56 -8.08
C ALA A 270 15.51 -9.16 -8.75
N ASN A 271 14.68 -8.21 -8.30
CA ASN A 271 14.46 -6.93 -9.00
C ASN A 271 15.04 -5.74 -8.23
N GLN A 272 16.34 -5.78 -7.92
CA GLN A 272 17.00 -4.73 -7.15
C GLN A 272 17.55 -3.59 -8.02
N ASP A 273 17.69 -3.76 -9.33
CA ASP A 273 18.23 -2.71 -10.19
C ASP A 273 17.14 -1.66 -10.50
N ALA A 274 17.43 -0.39 -10.20
CA ALA A 274 16.58 0.74 -10.51
C ALA A 274 16.26 0.84 -12.01
N ARG A 275 17.16 0.37 -12.88
CA ARG A 275 16.95 0.36 -14.34
C ARG A 275 15.71 -0.42 -14.77
N LEU A 276 15.29 -1.41 -13.98
CA LEU A 276 14.12 -2.25 -14.29
C LEU A 276 12.81 -1.47 -14.26
N ILE A 277 12.74 -0.40 -13.44
CA ILE A 277 11.54 0.44 -13.34
C ILE A 277 11.66 1.75 -14.12
N GLU A 278 12.81 2.06 -14.74
CA GLU A 278 13.02 3.37 -15.37
C GLU A 278 12.02 3.65 -16.51
N SER A 279 11.64 2.64 -17.30
CA SER A 279 10.62 2.77 -18.36
C SER A 279 9.20 3.00 -17.81
N TYR A 280 8.97 2.63 -16.55
CA TYR A 280 7.71 2.72 -15.84
C TYR A 280 7.55 4.07 -15.13
N ILE A 281 8.63 4.85 -15.02
CA ILE A 281 8.59 6.20 -14.47
C ILE A 281 7.91 7.15 -15.48
N CYS A 282 6.84 7.79 -15.01
CA CYS A 282 6.17 8.88 -15.70
C CYS A 282 6.36 10.18 -14.92
N GLN A 283 7.07 11.14 -15.53
CA GLN A 283 7.38 12.43 -14.91
C GLN A 283 6.12 13.18 -14.43
N ARG A 284 5.03 13.13 -15.21
CA ARG A 284 3.76 13.78 -14.83
C ARG A 284 3.20 13.22 -13.52
N ASP A 285 3.29 11.90 -13.32
CA ASP A 285 2.84 11.27 -12.07
C ASP A 285 3.72 11.66 -10.87
N LEU A 286 5.02 11.88 -11.11
CA LEU A 286 5.93 12.42 -10.10
C LEU A 286 5.59 13.88 -9.79
N TYR A 287 5.37 14.73 -10.80
CA TYR A 287 5.02 16.15 -10.63
C TYR A 287 3.73 16.31 -9.82
N LEU A 288 2.73 15.44 -10.03
CA LEU A 288 1.49 15.42 -9.25
C LEU A 288 1.74 15.27 -7.73
N ARG A 289 2.87 14.72 -7.30
CA ARG A 289 3.22 14.59 -5.87
C ARG A 289 3.71 15.90 -5.24
N PHE A 290 4.08 16.87 -6.07
CA PHE A 290 4.67 18.14 -5.63
C PHE A 290 3.76 19.35 -5.88
N ILE A 291 2.66 19.18 -6.63
CA ILE A 291 1.70 20.26 -6.85
C ILE A 291 0.76 20.47 -5.64
N SER A 292 0.35 21.72 -5.46
CA SER A 292 -0.84 22.03 -4.66
C SER A 292 -2.08 22.00 -5.56
N PRO A 293 -3.11 21.21 -5.24
CA PRO A 293 -4.36 21.22 -6.01
C PRO A 293 -4.99 22.60 -6.08
N VAL A 294 -4.93 23.33 -4.98
CA VAL A 294 -5.64 24.62 -4.85
C VAL A 294 -4.85 25.78 -5.47
N LYS A 295 -3.51 25.69 -5.50
CA LYS A 295 -2.64 26.81 -5.92
C LYS A 295 -1.93 26.58 -7.25
N SER A 296 -1.84 25.34 -7.72
CA SER A 296 -1.12 25.04 -8.96
C SER A 296 -1.86 25.60 -10.16
N LYS A 297 -1.13 26.33 -11.01
CA LYS A 297 -1.59 26.75 -12.34
C LYS A 297 -1.27 25.71 -13.42
N ALA A 298 -0.45 24.70 -13.08
CA ALA A 298 0.03 23.71 -14.03
C ALA A 298 -0.96 22.56 -14.24
N VAL A 299 -1.85 22.31 -13.28
CA VAL A 299 -2.81 21.21 -13.34
C VAL A 299 -4.20 21.73 -13.04
N THR A 300 -5.13 21.50 -13.96
CA THR A 300 -6.55 21.63 -13.71
C THR A 300 -7.11 20.27 -13.32
N TYR A 301 -8.12 20.26 -12.45
CA TYR A 301 -8.76 19.03 -12.05
C TYR A 301 -10.26 19.22 -11.85
N LYS A 302 -11.02 18.15 -12.11
CA LYS A 302 -12.46 18.09 -11.86
C LYS A 302 -12.79 16.75 -11.23
N ILE A 303 -13.40 16.79 -10.05
CA ILE A 303 -13.89 15.59 -9.39
C ILE A 303 -15.34 15.35 -9.85
N PHE A 304 -15.65 14.13 -10.24
CA PHE A 304 -16.97 13.72 -10.70
C PHE A 304 -17.33 12.32 -10.19
N GLY A 305 -18.60 11.95 -10.34
CA GLY A 305 -19.16 10.76 -9.69
C GLY A 305 -19.46 10.99 -8.20
N GLY A 306 -19.93 9.94 -7.51
CA GLY A 306 -20.31 10.00 -6.10
C GLY A 306 -19.91 8.74 -5.33
N GLY A 307 -19.78 8.87 -4.01
CA GLY A 307 -19.47 7.76 -3.11
C GLY A 307 -18.19 7.01 -3.51
N ALA A 308 -18.29 5.70 -3.70
CA ALA A 308 -17.17 4.81 -4.04
C ALA A 308 -16.69 4.92 -5.50
N ASN A 309 -17.50 5.50 -6.39
CA ASN A 309 -17.21 5.63 -7.83
C ASN A 309 -16.67 7.03 -8.20
N GLN A 310 -16.19 7.78 -7.20
CA GLN A 310 -15.59 9.08 -7.41
C GLN A 310 -14.31 8.96 -8.26
N ARG A 311 -14.22 9.81 -9.29
CA ARG A 311 -13.10 9.91 -10.23
C ARG A 311 -12.61 11.36 -10.31
N VAL A 312 -11.38 11.53 -10.76
CA VAL A 312 -10.77 12.82 -11.03
C VAL A 312 -10.31 12.89 -12.48
N GLU A 313 -10.72 13.94 -13.18
CA GLU A 313 -10.13 14.37 -14.44
C GLU A 313 -8.92 15.24 -14.10
N LEU A 314 -7.78 14.94 -14.71
CA LEU A 314 -6.52 15.62 -14.52
C LEU A 314 -6.01 16.09 -15.87
N GLN A 315 -5.65 17.37 -15.97
CA GLN A 315 -5.10 17.92 -17.20
C GLN A 315 -3.89 18.81 -16.86
N PHE A 316 -2.72 18.46 -17.39
CA PHE A 316 -1.55 19.33 -17.31
C PHE A 316 -1.64 20.41 -18.40
N PHE A 317 -1.68 21.68 -18.00
CA PHE A 317 -1.83 22.82 -18.90
C PHE A 317 -2.98 22.57 -19.92
N ASN A 318 -2.67 22.59 -21.23
CA ASN A 318 -3.62 22.34 -22.31
C ASN A 318 -3.43 20.96 -22.97
N GLN A 319 -2.89 19.98 -22.24
CA GLN A 319 -2.67 18.61 -22.73
C GLN A 319 -3.95 17.77 -22.66
N ASP A 320 -3.87 16.50 -23.06
CA ASP A 320 -5.00 15.58 -22.96
C ASP A 320 -5.43 15.35 -21.51
N VAL A 321 -6.75 15.20 -21.34
CA VAL A 321 -7.36 14.90 -20.04
C VAL A 321 -7.15 13.43 -19.71
N VAL A 322 -6.68 13.17 -18.50
CA VAL A 322 -6.51 11.82 -17.95
C VAL A 322 -7.50 11.60 -16.82
N ILE A 323 -8.17 10.45 -16.82
CA ILE A 323 -9.13 10.08 -15.79
C ILE A 323 -8.47 9.10 -14.80
N SER A 324 -8.67 9.32 -13.51
CA SER A 324 -8.18 8.45 -12.45
C SER A 324 -9.27 8.11 -11.43
N GLU A 325 -9.29 6.87 -10.95
CA GLU A 325 -10.11 6.46 -9.80
C GLU A 325 -9.60 7.17 -8.54
N CYS A 326 -10.48 7.84 -7.78
CA CYS A 326 -10.09 8.48 -6.51
C CYS A 326 -10.06 7.49 -5.35
N ASN A 327 -11.06 6.61 -5.27
CA ASN A 327 -11.18 5.65 -4.17
C ASN A 327 -10.42 4.37 -4.46
N GLY A 328 -9.77 3.79 -3.44
CA GLY A 328 -9.06 2.51 -3.54
C GLY A 328 -7.80 2.54 -4.40
N ASN A 329 -7.46 3.69 -4.98
CA ASN A 329 -6.24 3.87 -5.75
C ASN A 329 -5.07 4.16 -4.80
N THR A 330 -4.30 3.11 -4.51
CA THR A 330 -3.13 3.17 -3.64
C THR A 330 -1.82 3.40 -4.38
N LEU A 331 -1.82 3.29 -5.71
CA LEU A 331 -0.68 3.47 -6.59
C LEU A 331 -1.03 4.52 -7.67
N PRO A 332 -1.17 5.80 -7.31
CA PRO A 332 -1.71 6.79 -8.23
C PRO A 332 -0.67 7.18 -9.29
N LEU A 333 -0.75 6.45 -10.40
CA LEU A 333 0.08 6.60 -11.60
C LEU A 333 -0.82 6.88 -12.85
N PRO A 334 -1.74 7.86 -12.78
CA PRO A 334 -2.75 8.06 -13.81
C PRO A 334 -2.18 8.28 -15.22
N PHE A 335 -1.11 9.05 -15.36
CA PHE A 335 -0.53 9.35 -16.67
C PHE A 335 0.22 8.16 -17.24
N TYR A 336 0.88 7.38 -16.39
CA TYR A 336 1.45 6.09 -16.78
C TYR A 336 0.37 5.13 -17.28
N TYR A 337 -0.74 4.94 -16.56
CA TYR A 337 -1.81 4.05 -17.00
C TYR A 337 -2.49 4.53 -18.29
N HIS A 338 -2.65 5.84 -18.47
CA HIS A 338 -3.17 6.39 -19.72
C HIS A 338 -2.22 6.17 -20.90
N ARG A 339 -0.91 6.37 -20.70
CA ARG A 339 0.11 6.09 -21.72
C ARG A 339 0.09 4.62 -22.14
N ASP A 340 0.03 3.71 -21.17
CA ASP A 340 0.04 2.27 -21.43
C ASP A 340 -1.17 1.78 -22.21
N ILE A 341 -2.36 2.33 -21.96
CA ILE A 341 -3.57 1.98 -22.72
C ILE A 341 -3.37 2.35 -24.20
N ASN A 342 -2.79 3.52 -24.47
CA ASN A 342 -2.52 3.99 -25.83
C ASN A 342 -1.31 3.32 -26.51
N LEU A 343 -0.63 2.38 -25.83
CA LEU A 343 0.44 1.56 -26.41
C LEU A 343 -0.04 0.14 -26.79
N ILE A 344 -1.31 -0.17 -26.53
CA ILE A 344 -1.93 -1.47 -26.85
C ILE A 344 -2.78 -1.40 -28.14
N ASP A 345 -2.95 -0.20 -28.71
CA ASP A 345 -3.45 0.04 -30.07
C ASP A 345 -2.28 0.31 -31.04
#